data_AF-A0A536HNF3-F1
#
_entry.id   AF-A0A536HNF3-F1
#
_cell.length_a   1.000
_cell.length_b   1.000
_cell.length_c   1.000
_cell.angle_alpha   90.00
_cell.angle_beta   90.00
_cell.angle_gamma   90.00
#
_symmetry.space_group_name_H-M   'P 1'
#
loop_
_entity.id
_entity.type
_entity.pdbx_description
1 polymer ?
#
loop_
_entity_poly.entity_id
_entity_poly.type
_entity_poly.pdbx_seq_one_letter_code
_entity_poly.pdbx_strand_id
1 'polypeptide(L)' 'MLDPTGRIVTWNEGAQRIKGYAADEVIGRHFSLFYPPEEASSRKPDWELEVAKREGHYTEEGWRLRKDGTR' A
#
# COMPACT_ATOMS: atom_id res chain seq x y z
N MET A 1 -2.94 8.21 3.10
CA MET A 1 -2.21 9.03 2.09
C MET A 1 -0.79 8.52 2.01
N LEU A 2 -0.16 8.60 0.84
CA LEU A 2 1.25 8.22 0.61
C LEU A 2 2.08 9.47 0.27
N ASP A 3 3.38 9.43 0.55
CA ASP A 3 4.35 10.36 -0.03
C ASP A 3 4.77 9.92 -1.46
N PRO A 4 5.52 10.76 -2.21
CA PRO A 4 5.98 10.40 -3.57
C PRO A 4 6.91 9.19 -3.65
N THR A 5 7.42 8.70 -2.52
CA THR A 5 8.24 7.47 -2.44
C THR A 5 7.42 6.26 -2.05
N GLY A 6 6.10 6.39 -1.91
CA GLY A 6 5.20 5.29 -1.57
C GLY A 6 5.08 5.01 -0.08
N ARG A 7 5.62 5.87 0.80
CA ARG A 7 5.51 5.67 2.24
C ARG A 7 4.19 6.22 2.78
N ILE A 8 3.60 5.50 3.70
CA ILE A 8 2.33 5.88 4.33
C ILE A 8 2.59 7.08 5.24
N VAL A 9 1.95 8.22 4.95
CA VAL A 9 2.06 9.45 5.76
C VAL A 9 0.84 9.67 6.64
N THR A 10 -0.30 9.07 6.31
CA THR A 10 -1.51 9.12 7.15
C THR A 10 -2.19 7.77 7.18
N TRP A 11 -2.76 7.46 8.34
CA TRP A 11 -3.50 6.24 8.61
C TRP A 11 -4.74 6.59 9.42
N ASN A 12 -5.93 6.27 8.91
CA ASN A 12 -7.19 6.56 9.59
C ASN A 12 -7.82 5.28 10.16
N GLU A 13 -8.83 5.44 11.01
CA GLU A 13 -9.52 4.31 11.66
C GLU A 13 -10.13 3.32 10.65
N GLY A 14 -10.59 3.81 9.49
CA GLY A 14 -11.11 2.97 8.42
C GLY A 14 -10.05 2.03 7.86
N ALA A 15 -8.86 2.56 7.56
CA ALA A 15 -7.72 1.78 7.08
C ALA A 15 -7.26 0.77 8.14
N GLN A 16 -7.20 1.18 9.41
CA GLN A 16 -6.89 0.28 10.53
C GLN A 16 -7.89 -0.88 10.62
N ARG A 17 -9.20 -0.61 10.52
CA ARG A 17 -10.23 -1.66 10.56
C ARG A 17 -10.13 -2.62 9.37
N ILE A 18 -9.84 -2.11 8.18
CA ILE A 18 -9.77 -2.94 6.95
C ILE A 18 -8.48 -3.76 6.90
N LYS A 19 -7.35 -3.21 7.35
CA LYS A 19 -6.02 -3.83 7.19
C LYS A 19 -5.47 -4.46 8.46
N GLY A 20 -6.02 -4.13 9.63
CA GLY A 20 -5.61 -4.70 10.92
C GLY A 20 -4.32 -4.10 11.51
N TYR A 21 -3.77 -3.05 10.91
CA TYR A 21 -2.57 -2.37 11.41
C TYR A 21 -2.93 -1.11 12.20
N ALA A 22 -2.27 -0.92 13.34
CA ALA A 22 -2.29 0.38 14.03
C ALA A 22 -1.42 1.40 13.28
N ALA A 23 -1.68 2.70 13.50
CA ALA A 23 -1.03 3.78 12.76
C ALA A 23 0.50 3.81 12.96
N ASP A 24 0.96 3.57 14.18
CA ASP A 24 2.37 3.47 14.56
C ASP A 24 3.10 2.29 13.90
N GLU A 25 2.37 1.26 13.48
CA GLU A 25 2.95 0.09 12.80
C GLU A 25 3.19 0.30 11.30
N VAL A 26 2.54 1.29 10.69
CA VAL A 26 2.54 1.47 9.23
C VAL A 26 2.98 2.86 8.76
N ILE A 27 2.83 3.90 9.56
CA ILE A 27 3.33 5.23 9.19
C ILE A 27 4.84 5.14 8.93
N GLY A 28 5.28 5.73 7.82
CA GLY A 28 6.66 5.68 7.35
C GLY A 28 7.03 4.39 6.61
N ARG A 29 6.22 3.33 6.64
CA ARG A 29 6.46 2.11 5.86
C ARG A 29 5.96 2.27 4.42
N HIS A 30 6.62 1.56 3.50
CA HIS A 30 6.22 1.52 2.11
C HIS A 30 4.94 0.70 1.93
N PHE A 31 3.99 1.18 1.12
CA PHE A 31 2.67 0.54 0.93
C PHE A 31 2.72 -0.86 0.30
N SER A 32 3.88 -1.27 -0.23
CA SER A 32 4.11 -2.64 -0.72
C SER A 32 3.85 -3.72 0.34
N LEU A 33 3.81 -3.38 1.64
CA LEU A 33 3.45 -4.34 2.70
C LEU A 33 2.05 -4.94 2.55
N PHE A 34 1.18 -4.31 1.76
CA PHE A 34 -0.18 -4.80 1.51
C PHE A 34 -0.25 -5.75 0.31
N TYR A 35 0.87 -6.01 -0.37
CA TYR A 35 0.90 -6.89 -1.52
C TYR A 35 1.26 -8.31 -1.09
N PRO A 36 0.71 -9.33 -1.76
CA PRO A 36 1.27 -10.67 -1.70
C PRO A 36 2.78 -10.64 -2.04
N PRO A 37 3.62 -11.49 -1.39
CA PRO A 37 5.06 -11.52 -1.64
C PRO A 37 5.43 -11.66 -3.13
N GLU A 38 4.64 -12.44 -3.88
CA GLU A 38 4.81 -12.62 -5.32
C GLU A 38 4.69 -11.30 -6.10
N GLU A 39 3.71 -10.45 -5.77
CA GLU A 39 3.49 -9.17 -6.45
C GLU A 39 4.46 -8.10 -5.95
N ALA A 40 4.76 -8.08 -4.65
CA ALA A 40 5.74 -7.17 -4.07
C ALA A 40 7.13 -7.38 -4.69
N SER A 41 7.53 -8.63 -4.93
CA SER A 41 8.81 -8.98 -5.55
C SER A 41 8.90 -8.59 -7.03
N SER A 42 7.76 -8.46 -7.71
CA SER A 42 7.69 -8.13 -9.13
C SER A 42 7.81 -6.63 -9.43
N ARG A 43 8.21 -5.81 -8.44
CA ARG A 43 8.25 -4.33 -8.51
C ARG A 43 6.92 -3.67 -8.87
N LYS A 44 5.80 -4.40 -8.79
CA LYS A 44 4.48 -3.90 -9.13
C LYS A 44 4.10 -2.62 -8.34
N PRO A 45 4.28 -2.55 -7.00
CA PRO A 45 3.95 -1.34 -6.24
C PRO A 45 4.71 -0.10 -6.72
N ASP A 46 6.00 -0.26 -7.04
CA ASP A 46 6.82 0.86 -7.52
C ASP A 46 6.35 1.31 -8.91
N TRP A 47 6.04 0.37 -9.80
CA TRP A 47 5.55 0.68 -11.12
C TRP A 47 4.21 1.43 -11.10
N GLU A 48 3.27 1.01 -10.23
CA GLU A 48 1.99 1.69 -10.04
C GLU A 48 2.19 3.15 -9.61
N LEU A 49 3.13 3.41 -8.70
CA LEU A 49 3.47 4.78 -8.29
C LEU A 49 4.05 5.60 -9.44
N GLU A 50 4.93 5.02 -10.26
CA GLU A 50 5.50 5.72 -11.41
C GLU A 50 4.43 6.05 -12.47
N VAL A 51 3.47 5.14 -12.70
CA VAL A 51 2.31 5.42 -13.57
C VAL A 51 1.46 6.54 -12.98
N ALA A 52 1.11 6.48 -11.70
CA ALA A 52 0.32 7.51 -11.03
C ALA A 52 1.01 8.89 -11.06
N LYS A 53 2.34 8.94 -10.91
CA LYS A 53 3.12 10.19 -11.04
C LYS A 53 3.08 10.75 -12.45
N ARG A 54 3.21 9.89 -13.47
CA ARG A 54 3.24 10.29 -14.88
C ARG A 54 1.87 10.71 -15.40
N GLU A 55 0.82 9.99 -15.01
CA GLU A 55 -0.53 10.11 -15.57
C GLU A 55 -1.50 10.83 -14.63
N GLY A 56 -1.03 11.22 -13.45
CA GLY A 56 -1.80 11.90 -12.41
C GLY A 56 -2.74 10.97 -11.62
N HIS A 57 -2.96 9.74 -12.08
CA HIS A 57 -3.77 8.74 -11.40
C HIS A 57 -3.40 7.31 -11.86
N TYR A 58 -3.74 6.34 -11.02
CA TYR A 58 -3.71 4.92 -11.34
C TYR A 58 -4.80 4.23 -10.53
N THR A 59 -5.51 3.29 -11.15
CA THR A 59 -6.58 2.52 -10.52
C THR A 59 -6.47 1.07 -10.97
N GLU A 60 -6.51 0.14 -10.01
CA GLU A 60 -6.65 -1.29 -10.27
C GLU A 60 -7.58 -1.95 -9.26
N GLU A 61 -8.09 -3.12 -9.62
CA GLU A 61 -8.71 -4.06 -8.70
C GLU A 61 -7.75 -5.24 -8.48
N GLY A 62 -7.48 -5.56 -7.21
CA GLY A 62 -6.53 -6.62 -6.87
C GLY A 62 -6.62 -7.02 -5.41
N TRP A 63 -6.17 -8.24 -5.11
CA TRP A 63 -6.11 -8.75 -3.74
C TRP A 63 -4.96 -8.11 -2.98
N ARG A 64 -5.20 -7.79 -1.70
CA ARG A 64 -4.22 -7.16 -0.82
C ARG A 64 -4.23 -7.85 0.54
N LEU A 65 -3.05 -8.02 1.13
CA LEU A 65 -2.91 -8.64 2.44
C LEU A 65 -3.35 -7.71 3.57
N ARG A 66 -3.99 -8.31 4.57
CA ARG A 66 -4.16 -7.77 5.93
C ARG A 66 -2.98 -8.20 6.81
N LYS A 67 -2.87 -7.61 8.00
CA LYS A 67 -1.83 -7.94 9.00
C LYS A 67 -1.77 -9.42 9.37
N ASP A 68 -2.93 -10.06 9.46
CA ASP A 68 -3.05 -11.48 9.80
C ASP A 68 -2.74 -12.43 8.62
N GLY A 69 -2.35 -11.89 7.45
CA GLY A 69 -2.04 -12.66 6.26
C GLY A 69 -3.27 -13.05 5.42
N THR A 70 -4.49 -12.66 5.83
CA THR A 70 -5.70 -12.86 5.02
C THR A 70 -5.76 -11.87 3.85
N ARG A 71 -6.50 -12.23 2.79
CA ARG A 71 -6.78 -11.38 1.61
C ARG A 71 -8.17 -10.73 1.73
#